data_AF-A0A397TFW2-F1
#
_entry.id   AF-A0A397TFW2-F1
#
_cell.length_a   1.000
_cell.length_b   1.000
_cell.length_c   1.000
_cell.angle_alpha   90.00
_cell.angle_beta   90.00
_cell.angle_gamma   90.00
#
_symmetry.space_group_name_H-M   'P 1'
#
loop_
_entity.id
_entity.type
_entity.pdbx_description
1 polymer ?
#
loop_
_entity_poly.entity_id
_entity_poly.type
_entity_poly.pdbx_seq_one_letter_code
_entity_poly.pdbx_strand_id
1 'polypeptide(L)'
;MISFPNNDVYKSQCPRCNWENETWMHIWHCEKNETTIQDIIFEEIDVQIKALQEENITINRQKWKERIIDIITKRSNNIEGGYIYHEIIKGIFNKQLYEMESIREIKLKMEWLITNIARKAREKIWNKRCDQVIELEKKGGLLRSDKRKTSKNQVLTEKERHKITLDKYKKNIIIKQLVNRWMGILIETDYRHHNIWYKTNISDIVNSLYRTH
;
A
#
# COMPACT_ATOMS: atom_id res chain seq x y z
N MET A 1 0.96 14.47 -5.73
CA MET A 1 -0.41 14.71 -6.24
C MET A 1 -0.71 13.66 -7.29
N ILE A 2 -1.76 12.85 -7.10
CA ILE A 2 -2.26 11.96 -8.14
C ILE A 2 -3.19 12.81 -9.01
N SER A 3 -2.76 13.18 -10.21
CA SER A 3 -3.59 13.89 -11.18
C SER A 3 -4.40 12.86 -11.98
N PHE A 4 -5.73 12.93 -11.86
CA PHE A 4 -6.65 12.15 -12.66
C PHE A 4 -6.90 12.86 -14.00
N PRO A 5 -6.70 12.20 -15.14
CA PRO A 5 -6.84 12.82 -16.46
C PRO A 5 -8.29 12.83 -16.92
N ASN A 6 -9.08 13.80 -16.44
CA ASN A 6 -10.30 14.36 -17.04
C ASN A 6 -10.93 15.34 -16.03
N ASN A 7 -10.60 16.64 -16.14
CA ASN A 7 -11.15 17.66 -15.23
C ASN A 7 -12.65 17.93 -15.43
N ASP A 8 -13.28 17.43 -16.50
CA ASP A 8 -14.69 17.74 -16.83
C ASP A 8 -15.68 16.59 -16.56
N VAL A 9 -15.23 15.39 -16.19
CA VAL A 9 -16.12 14.23 -15.97
C VAL A 9 -16.10 13.73 -14.53
N TYR A 10 -14.97 13.86 -13.83
CA TYR A 10 -14.85 13.46 -12.43
C TYR A 10 -14.76 14.69 -11.55
N LYS A 11 -15.79 14.92 -10.73
CA LYS A 11 -15.70 15.88 -9.62
C LYS A 11 -14.54 15.47 -8.72
N SER A 12 -13.85 16.44 -8.14
CA SER A 12 -12.81 16.17 -7.11
C SER A 12 -13.39 15.51 -5.87
N GLN A 13 -14.71 15.57 -5.68
CA GLN A 13 -15.45 14.98 -4.59
C GLN A 13 -15.55 13.46 -4.70
N CYS A 14 -15.65 12.79 -3.56
CA CYS A 14 -15.93 11.38 -3.47
C CYS A 14 -17.22 11.03 -4.21
N PRO A 15 -17.20 10.10 -5.19
CA PRO A 15 -18.40 9.74 -5.93
C PRO A 15 -19.49 9.08 -5.07
N ARG A 16 -19.15 8.60 -3.87
CA ARG A 16 -20.09 7.92 -2.96
C ARG A 16 -20.73 8.87 -1.95
N CYS A 17 -19.94 9.70 -1.27
CA CYS A 17 -20.48 10.63 -0.27
C CYS A 17 -20.80 12.02 -0.83
N ASN A 18 -20.22 12.40 -1.98
CA ASN A 18 -20.35 13.73 -2.61
C ASN A 18 -20.03 14.92 -1.67
N TRP A 19 -19.34 14.67 -0.55
CA TRP A 19 -19.05 15.67 0.47
C TRP A 19 -17.57 16.05 0.50
N GLU A 20 -16.69 15.10 0.81
CA GLU A 20 -15.24 15.33 0.87
C GLU A 20 -14.57 15.10 -0.49
N ASN A 21 -13.38 15.66 -0.68
CA ASN A 21 -12.54 15.33 -1.84
C ASN A 21 -12.12 13.86 -1.81
N GLU A 22 -12.18 13.20 -2.98
CA GLU A 22 -11.71 11.84 -3.15
C GLU A 22 -10.18 11.82 -3.06
N THR A 23 -9.68 11.41 -1.90
CA THR A 23 -8.26 11.20 -1.67
C THR A 23 -8.02 9.74 -1.30
N TRP A 24 -6.77 9.28 -1.44
CA TRP A 24 -6.38 7.95 -0.97
C TRP A 24 -6.73 7.72 0.50
N MET A 25 -6.64 8.77 1.32
CA MET A 25 -7.01 8.74 2.73
C MET A 25 -8.52 8.57 2.88
N HIS A 26 -9.31 9.40 2.18
CA HIS A 26 -10.76 9.40 2.23
C HIS A 26 -11.37 8.03 1.96
N ILE A 27 -10.81 7.26 1.04
CA ILE A 27 -11.29 5.92 0.70
C ILE A 27 -11.46 5.02 1.93
N TRP A 28 -10.56 5.12 2.90
CA TRP A 28 -10.53 4.24 4.08
C TRP A 28 -11.39 4.74 5.24
N HIS A 29 -11.78 6.02 5.22
CA HIS A 29 -12.58 6.66 6.27
C HIS A 29 -13.88 7.31 5.76
N CYS A 30 -14.28 7.00 4.52
CA CYS A 30 -15.51 7.49 3.93
C CYS A 30 -16.71 7.04 4.76
N GLU A 31 -17.61 7.96 5.09
CA GLU A 31 -18.83 7.69 5.87
C GLU A 31 -19.79 6.68 5.21
N LYS A 32 -19.68 6.48 3.88
CA LYS A 32 -20.48 5.47 3.17
C LYS A 32 -19.93 4.06 3.31
N ASN A 33 -18.77 3.88 3.93
CA ASN A 33 -18.24 2.54 4.20
C ASN A 33 -19.11 1.84 5.25
N GLU A 34 -19.47 0.59 4.97
CA GLU A 34 -20.26 -0.24 5.91
C GLU A 34 -19.46 -0.65 7.15
N THR A 35 -18.13 -0.57 7.08
CA THR A 35 -17.22 -0.87 8.19
C THR A 35 -16.06 0.11 8.18
N THR A 36 -15.57 0.46 9.37
CA THR A 36 -14.39 1.31 9.48
C THR A 36 -13.11 0.49 9.52
N ILE A 37 -11.98 1.12 9.20
CA ILE A 37 -10.68 0.45 9.34
C ILE A 37 -10.38 0.10 10.80
N GLN A 38 -10.86 0.92 11.74
CA GLN A 38 -10.75 0.68 13.18
C GLN A 38 -11.49 -0.59 13.60
N ASP A 39 -12.72 -0.79 13.10
CA ASP A 39 -13.49 -2.01 13.38
C ASP A 39 -12.74 -3.26 12.89
N ILE A 40 -12.19 -3.21 11.67
CA ILE A 40 -11.39 -4.30 11.11
C ILE A 40 -10.17 -4.60 11.98
N ILE A 41 -9.44 -3.57 12.42
CA ILE A 41 -8.26 -3.72 13.27
C ILE A 41 -8.65 -4.33 14.62
N PHE A 42 -9.71 -3.83 15.27
CA PHE A 42 -10.14 -4.34 16.57
C PHE A 42 -10.63 -5.78 16.50
N GLU A 43 -11.44 -6.12 15.49
CA GLU A 43 -11.89 -7.49 15.23
C GLU A 43 -10.68 -8.43 15.07
N GLU A 44 -9.68 -8.02 14.28
CA GLU A 44 -8.54 -8.87 13.98
C GLU A 44 -7.59 -9.03 15.19
N ILE A 45 -7.42 -7.99 16.01
CA ILE A 45 -6.71 -8.09 17.29
C ILE A 45 -7.41 -9.10 18.21
N ASP A 46 -8.74 -9.04 18.30
CA ASP A 46 -9.50 -9.97 19.14
C ASP A 46 -9.44 -11.42 18.63
N VAL A 47 -9.41 -11.63 17.31
CA VAL A 47 -9.16 -12.95 16.69
C VAL A 47 -7.76 -13.46 17.03
N GLN A 48 -6.73 -12.61 16.92
CA GLN A 48 -5.36 -12.98 17.25
C GLN A 48 -5.22 -13.37 18.72
N ILE A 49 -5.83 -12.62 19.63
CA ILE A 49 -5.77 -12.89 21.08
C ILE A 49 -6.37 -14.27 21.38
N LYS A 50 -7.52 -14.61 20.76
CA LYS A 50 -8.12 -15.95 20.90
C LYS A 50 -7.18 -17.04 20.39
N ALA A 51 -6.57 -16.85 19.22
CA ALA A 51 -5.63 -17.81 18.66
C ALA A 51 -4.38 -18.02 19.55
N LEU A 52 -3.89 -16.98 20.22
CA LEU A 52 -2.80 -17.10 21.19
C LEU A 52 -3.23 -17.87 22.45
N GLN A 53 -4.46 -17.65 22.93
CA GLN A 53 -5.01 -18.38 24.08
C GLN A 53 -5.22 -19.87 23.79
N GLU A 54 -5.66 -20.22 22.58
CA GLU A 54 -5.80 -21.61 22.11
C GLU A 54 -4.44 -22.34 22.08
N GLU A 55 -3.34 -21.62 21.92
CA GLU A 55 -1.96 -22.14 21.96
C GLU A 55 -1.36 -22.11 23.38
N ASN A 56 -2.16 -21.87 24.42
CA ASN A 56 -1.75 -21.73 25.82
C ASN A 56 -0.75 -20.57 26.07
N ILE A 57 -0.70 -19.57 25.19
CA ILE A 57 0.11 -18.37 25.38
C ILE A 57 -0.67 -17.37 26.21
N THR A 58 -0.20 -17.13 27.44
CA THR A 58 -0.85 -16.18 28.35
C THR A 58 -0.47 -14.74 28.00
N ILE A 59 -1.46 -13.92 27.63
CA ILE A 59 -1.28 -12.50 27.35
C ILE A 59 -2.29 -11.66 28.14
N ASN A 60 -1.85 -10.47 28.59
CA ASN A 60 -2.77 -9.48 29.12
C ASN A 60 -3.52 -8.84 27.94
N ARG A 61 -4.80 -9.20 27.78
CA ARG A 61 -5.65 -8.76 26.66
C ARG A 61 -5.64 -7.25 26.45
N GLN A 62 -5.82 -6.49 27.53
CA GLN A 62 -5.94 -5.03 27.47
C GLN A 62 -4.62 -4.40 27.03
N LYS A 63 -3.52 -4.75 27.71
CA LYS A 63 -2.18 -4.23 27.38
C LYS A 63 -1.76 -4.62 25.96
N TRP A 64 -2.08 -5.83 25.53
CA TRP A 64 -1.77 -6.32 24.19
C TRP A 64 -2.48 -5.49 23.11
N LYS A 65 -3.79 -5.29 23.29
CA LYS A 65 -4.61 -4.48 22.39
C LYS A 65 -4.13 -3.03 22.33
N GLU A 66 -3.86 -2.41 23.48
CA GLU A 66 -3.35 -1.04 23.57
C GLU A 66 -2.01 -0.88 22.83
N ARG A 67 -1.05 -1.79 23.04
CA ARG A 67 0.27 -1.74 22.37
C ARG A 67 0.13 -1.79 20.85
N ILE A 68 -0.70 -2.69 20.32
CA ILE A 68 -0.90 -2.81 18.88
C ILE A 68 -1.58 -1.56 18.32
N ILE A 69 -2.63 -1.07 19.00
CA ILE A 69 -3.36 0.13 18.56
C ILE A 69 -2.44 1.34 18.54
N ASP A 70 -1.64 1.54 19.59
CA ASP A 70 -0.68 2.64 19.68
C ASP A 70 0.30 2.63 18.52
N ILE A 71 0.80 1.46 18.11
CA ILE A 71 1.67 1.35 16.94
C ILE A 71 0.90 1.63 15.65
N ILE A 72 -0.24 0.97 15.42
CA ILE A 72 -0.95 1.04 14.14
C ILE A 72 -1.54 2.43 13.86
N THR A 73 -1.87 3.19 14.91
CA THR A 73 -2.44 4.54 14.83
C THR A 73 -1.39 5.66 14.88
N LYS A 74 -0.10 5.35 15.01
CA LYS A 74 0.98 6.34 14.87
C LYS A 74 1.06 6.87 13.45
N ARG A 75 1.53 8.11 13.32
CA ARG A 75 1.78 8.76 12.03
C ARG A 75 2.83 7.96 11.26
N SER A 76 2.57 7.78 9.97
CA SER A 76 3.49 7.11 9.07
C SER A 76 4.58 8.08 8.63
N ASN A 77 5.84 7.61 8.63
CA ASN A 77 6.95 8.33 8.01
C ASN A 77 7.04 8.06 6.50
N ASN A 78 6.37 7.01 6.02
CA ASN A 78 6.40 6.57 4.63
C ASN A 78 5.19 7.07 3.81
N ILE A 79 4.13 7.50 4.49
CA ILE A 79 2.87 7.95 3.88
C ILE A 79 2.51 9.31 4.46
N GLU A 80 2.68 10.35 3.64
CA GLU A 80 2.30 11.72 3.97
C GLU A 80 0.82 11.79 4.36
N GLY A 81 0.54 12.45 5.48
CA GLY A 81 -0.83 12.53 6.01
C GLY A 81 -1.39 11.22 6.56
N GLY A 82 -0.63 10.13 6.46
CA GLY A 82 -1.02 8.77 6.77
C GLY A 82 -0.68 8.31 8.19
N TYR A 83 -1.11 7.08 8.45
CA TYR A 83 -0.85 6.34 9.69
C TYR A 83 -0.25 4.98 9.35
N ILE A 84 0.31 4.27 10.33
CA ILE A 84 0.93 2.95 10.11
C ILE A 84 -0.08 1.94 9.50
N TYR A 85 -1.37 1.98 9.82
CA TYR A 85 -2.34 1.12 9.13
C TYR A 85 -2.40 1.36 7.61
N HIS A 86 -2.11 2.57 7.12
CA HIS A 86 -2.02 2.81 5.68
C HIS A 86 -0.82 2.12 5.05
N GLU A 87 0.27 1.94 5.81
CA GLU A 87 1.42 1.13 5.39
C GLU A 87 0.98 -0.32 5.24
N ILE A 88 0.30 -0.86 6.25
CA ILE A 88 -0.23 -2.23 6.27
C ILE A 88 -1.13 -2.50 5.07
N ILE A 89 -2.10 -1.62 4.79
CA ILE A 89 -3.02 -1.76 3.64
C ILE A 89 -2.26 -1.75 2.31
N LYS A 90 -1.17 -0.99 2.21
CA LYS A 90 -0.29 -0.97 1.04
C LYS A 90 0.68 -2.16 0.96
N GLY A 91 0.67 -3.05 1.97
CA GLY A 91 1.60 -4.18 2.07
C GLY A 91 3.00 -3.78 2.51
N ILE A 92 3.16 -2.58 3.07
CA ILE A 92 4.42 -2.13 3.67
C ILE A 92 4.47 -2.64 5.10
N PHE A 93 5.50 -3.42 5.40
CA PHE A 93 5.67 -4.04 6.68
C PHE A 93 6.34 -3.09 7.69
N ASN A 94 5.70 -2.88 8.84
CA ASN A 94 6.22 -2.00 9.87
C ASN A 94 7.09 -2.75 10.87
N LYS A 95 8.35 -2.33 10.99
CA LYS A 95 9.36 -2.96 11.86
C LYS A 95 8.95 -2.97 13.34
N GLN A 96 8.24 -1.93 13.82
CA GLN A 96 7.82 -1.85 15.23
C GLN A 96 6.83 -2.96 15.60
N LEU A 97 5.93 -3.34 14.69
CA LEU A 97 4.98 -4.44 14.91
C LEU A 97 5.68 -5.80 14.96
N TYR A 98 6.72 -5.99 14.16
CA TYR A 98 7.46 -7.25 14.09
C TYR A 98 8.42 -7.47 15.25
N GLU A 99 9.04 -6.39 15.71
CA GLU A 99 10.00 -6.41 16.81
C GLU A 99 9.33 -6.22 18.18
N MET A 100 8.01 -6.11 18.22
CA MET A 100 7.24 -5.96 19.45
C MET A 100 7.44 -7.13 20.41
N GLU A 101 7.70 -8.33 19.89
CA GLU A 101 7.98 -9.53 20.67
C GLU A 101 9.13 -10.33 20.05
N SER A 102 9.84 -11.10 20.88
CA SER A 102 10.97 -11.95 20.45
C SER A 102 10.56 -13.39 20.13
N ILE A 103 9.45 -13.86 20.71
CA ILE A 103 8.94 -15.23 20.58
C ILE A 103 8.46 -15.48 19.15
N ARG A 104 8.94 -16.57 18.53
CA ARG A 104 8.70 -16.87 17.11
C ARG A 104 7.22 -17.11 16.82
N GLU A 105 6.54 -17.84 17.69
CA GLU A 105 5.11 -18.17 17.59
C GLU A 105 4.28 -16.88 17.57
N ILE A 106 4.59 -15.94 18.46
CA ILE A 106 3.90 -14.64 18.53
C ILE A 106 4.18 -13.81 17.26
N LYS A 107 5.42 -13.80 16.76
CA LYS A 107 5.76 -13.11 15.50
C LYS A 107 4.94 -13.63 14.32
N LEU A 108 4.78 -14.95 14.19
CA LEU A 108 3.94 -15.55 13.15
C LEU A 108 2.48 -15.08 13.27
N LYS A 109 1.94 -15.03 14.49
CA LYS A 109 0.58 -14.50 14.72
C LYS A 109 0.48 -13.01 14.41
N MET A 110 1.55 -12.23 14.58
CA MET A 110 1.61 -10.82 14.17
C MET A 110 1.62 -10.65 12.65
N GLU A 111 2.36 -11.50 11.92
CA GLU A 111 2.32 -11.51 10.45
C GLU A 111 0.92 -11.84 9.92
N TRP A 112 0.24 -12.79 10.57
CA TRP A 112 -1.15 -13.14 10.25
C TRP A 112 -2.10 -11.98 10.50
N LEU A 113 -1.98 -11.31 11.66
CA LEU A 113 -2.76 -10.11 12.00
C LEU A 113 -2.62 -9.04 10.91
N ILE A 114 -1.39 -8.67 10.56
CA ILE A 114 -1.08 -7.63 9.55
C ILE A 114 -1.68 -8.01 8.19
N THR A 115 -1.47 -9.27 7.77
CA THR A 115 -1.97 -9.78 6.50
C THR A 115 -3.50 -9.78 6.45
N ASN A 116 -4.16 -10.20 7.54
CA ASN A 116 -5.62 -10.23 7.64
C ASN A 116 -6.23 -8.83 7.68
N ILE A 117 -5.61 -7.86 8.36
CA ILE A 117 -6.05 -6.45 8.32
C ILE A 117 -6.03 -5.95 6.87
N ALA A 118 -4.93 -6.13 6.15
CA ALA A 118 -4.82 -5.69 4.76
C ALA A 118 -5.83 -6.40 3.84
N ARG A 119 -6.02 -7.71 4.02
CA ARG A 119 -6.99 -8.51 3.28
C ARG A 119 -8.42 -8.05 3.54
N LYS A 120 -8.84 -7.94 4.81
CA LYS A 120 -10.18 -7.50 5.19
C LYS A 120 -10.47 -6.06 4.77
N ALA A 121 -9.50 -5.15 4.87
CA ALA A 121 -9.65 -3.79 4.37
C ALA A 121 -9.92 -3.78 2.86
N ARG A 122 -9.23 -4.64 2.09
CA ARG A 122 -9.49 -4.79 0.67
C ARG A 122 -10.88 -5.35 0.38
N GLU A 123 -11.26 -6.43 1.05
CA GLU A 123 -12.54 -7.11 0.83
C GLU A 123 -13.74 -6.28 1.28
N LYS A 124 -13.70 -5.76 2.52
CA LYS A 124 -14.83 -5.08 3.15
C LYS A 124 -14.97 -3.62 2.75
N ILE A 125 -13.88 -2.93 2.38
CA ILE A 125 -13.91 -1.50 2.02
C ILE A 125 -13.63 -1.31 0.53
N TRP A 126 -12.45 -1.71 0.05
CA TRP A 126 -12.03 -1.38 -1.32
C TRP A 126 -12.91 -2.02 -2.39
N ASN A 127 -13.15 -3.34 -2.31
CA ASN A 127 -13.94 -4.05 -3.31
C ASN A 127 -15.39 -3.55 -3.33
N LYS A 128 -16.02 -3.45 -2.16
CA LYS A 128 -17.38 -2.89 -2.04
C LYS A 128 -17.48 -1.47 -2.59
N ARG A 129 -16.49 -0.61 -2.30
CA ARG A 129 -16.39 0.72 -2.90
C ARG A 129 -16.32 0.64 -4.42
N CYS A 130 -15.44 -0.20 -4.96
CA CYS A 130 -15.29 -0.36 -6.41
C CYS A 130 -16.61 -0.76 -7.07
N ASP A 131 -17.32 -1.74 -6.51
CA ASP A 131 -18.61 -2.19 -7.03
C ASP A 131 -19.63 -1.05 -7.06
N GLN A 132 -19.77 -0.32 -5.95
CA GLN A 132 -20.70 0.82 -5.88
C GLN A 132 -20.32 1.95 -6.85
N VAL A 133 -19.04 2.28 -6.99
CA VAL A 133 -18.58 3.32 -7.92
C VAL A 133 -18.85 2.90 -9.36
N ILE A 134 -18.64 1.63 -9.72
CA ILE A 134 -18.97 1.11 -11.05
C ILE A 134 -20.47 1.26 -11.34
N GLU A 135 -21.34 1.00 -10.38
CA GLU A 135 -22.79 1.19 -10.55
C GLU A 135 -23.17 2.66 -10.72
N LEU A 136 -22.58 3.56 -9.94
CA LEU A 136 -22.81 5.00 -10.05
C LEU A 136 -22.36 5.54 -11.41
N GLU A 137 -21.19 5.11 -11.89
CA GLU A 137 -20.68 5.47 -13.21
C GLU A 137 -21.60 4.98 -14.33
N LYS A 138 -22.09 3.73 -14.26
CA LYS A 138 -23.08 3.21 -15.22
C LYS A 138 -24.36 4.03 -15.24
N LYS A 139 -24.88 4.42 -14.07
CA LYS A 139 -26.06 5.30 -13.94
C LYS A 139 -25.80 6.68 -14.55
N GLY A 140 -24.57 7.19 -14.44
CA GLY A 140 -24.11 8.43 -15.07
C GLY A 140 -23.75 8.30 -16.55
N GLY A 141 -24.00 7.14 -17.19
CA GLY A 141 -23.72 6.92 -18.61
C GLY A 141 -22.24 6.65 -18.94
N LEU A 142 -21.37 6.44 -17.95
CA LEU A 142 -19.96 6.13 -18.14
C LEU A 142 -19.74 4.62 -18.25
N LEU A 143 -19.31 4.16 -19.41
CA LEU A 143 -19.00 2.76 -19.67
C LEU A 143 -17.49 2.49 -19.57
N ARG A 144 -17.13 1.22 -19.39
CA ARG A 144 -15.73 0.77 -19.34
C ARG A 144 -14.95 1.11 -20.62
N SER A 145 -15.63 1.19 -21.77
CA SER A 145 -15.07 1.62 -23.06
C SER A 145 -14.60 3.07 -23.06
N ASP A 146 -15.28 3.94 -22.31
CA ASP A 146 -14.98 5.37 -22.25
C ASP A 146 -13.68 5.60 -21.47
N LYS A 147 -13.40 4.73 -20.48
CA LYS A 147 -12.14 4.69 -19.74
C LYS A 147 -10.94 4.20 -20.56
N ARG A 148 -11.16 3.49 -21.68
CA ARG A 148 -10.08 2.97 -22.55
C ARG A 148 -9.63 3.97 -23.61
N LYS A 149 -10.48 4.93 -24.00
CA LYS A 149 -10.19 5.87 -25.10
C LYS A 149 -9.29 7.05 -24.72
N THR A 150 -9.05 7.30 -23.44
CA THR A 150 -8.35 8.52 -22.96
C THR A 150 -6.82 8.45 -23.01
N SER A 151 -6.20 7.28 -23.13
CA SER A 151 -4.73 7.20 -23.20
C SER A 151 -4.14 7.63 -24.55
N LYS A 152 -4.92 7.67 -25.63
CA LYS A 152 -4.43 8.06 -26.97
C LYS A 152 -4.65 9.55 -27.30
N ASN A 153 -5.51 10.25 -26.55
CA ASN A 153 -5.94 11.61 -26.88
C ASN A 153 -5.50 12.69 -25.88
N GLN A 154 -4.66 12.36 -24.88
CA GLN A 154 -3.91 13.43 -24.23
C GLN A 154 -2.90 13.97 -25.24
N VAL A 155 -3.15 15.18 -25.74
CA VAL A 155 -2.13 15.98 -26.42
C VAL A 155 -1.09 16.35 -25.37
N LEU A 156 -0.22 15.39 -25.03
CA LEU A 156 0.93 15.64 -24.18
C LEU A 156 1.79 16.67 -24.88
N THR A 157 2.20 17.70 -24.18
CA THR A 157 3.22 18.60 -24.70
C THR A 157 4.49 17.78 -25.01
N GLU A 158 5.29 18.24 -25.97
CA GLU A 158 6.55 17.54 -26.33
C GLU A 158 7.47 17.37 -25.09
N LYS A 159 7.45 18.35 -24.18
CA LYS A 159 8.16 18.30 -22.89
C LYS A 159 7.67 17.19 -21.97
N GLU A 160 6.36 16.98 -21.86
CA GLU A 160 5.78 15.90 -21.04
C GLU A 160 6.08 14.53 -21.64
N ARG A 161 6.02 14.38 -22.96
CA ARG A 161 6.41 13.14 -23.66
C ARG A 161 7.88 12.83 -23.44
N HIS A 162 8.73 13.84 -23.53
CA HIS A 162 10.17 13.68 -23.31
C HIS A 162 10.47 13.28 -21.86
N LYS A 163 9.82 13.92 -20.88
CA LYS A 163 9.96 13.58 -19.46
C LYS A 163 9.52 12.14 -19.15
N ILE A 164 8.35 11.72 -19.64
CA ILE A 164 7.86 10.35 -19.45
C ILE A 164 8.81 9.33 -20.09
N THR A 165 9.34 9.64 -21.27
CA THR A 165 10.28 8.77 -21.99
C THR A 165 11.60 8.64 -21.22
N LEU A 166 12.14 9.76 -20.72
CA LEU A 166 13.33 9.78 -19.88
C LEU A 166 13.13 9.01 -18.58
N ASP A 167 12.02 9.20 -17.89
CA ASP A 167 11.73 8.50 -16.63
C ASP A 167 11.59 6.98 -16.85
N LYS A 168 10.94 6.58 -17.94
CA LYS A 168 10.84 5.16 -18.33
C LYS A 168 12.20 4.56 -18.68
N TYR A 169 13.04 5.31 -19.39
CA TYR A 169 14.40 4.91 -19.74
C TYR A 169 15.28 4.76 -18.51
N LYS A 170 15.28 5.75 -17.60
CA LYS A 170 15.99 5.70 -16.32
C LYS A 170 15.56 4.49 -15.48
N LYS A 171 14.25 4.25 -15.36
CA LYS A 171 13.71 3.08 -14.65
C LYS A 171 14.21 1.76 -15.25
N ASN A 172 14.22 1.64 -16.58
CA ASN A 172 14.72 0.45 -17.26
C ASN A 172 16.23 0.24 -17.04
N ILE A 173 17.03 1.32 -16.97
CA ILE A 173 18.46 1.21 -16.64
C ILE A 173 18.65 0.71 -15.21
N ILE A 174 17.94 1.28 -14.23
CA ILE A 174 18.01 0.85 -12.83
C ILE A 174 17.67 -0.64 -12.72
N ILE A 175 16.60 -1.08 -13.38
CA ILE A 175 16.19 -2.49 -13.39
C ILE A 175 17.31 -3.38 -13.97
N LYS A 176 17.90 -3.01 -15.11
CA LYS A 176 19.02 -3.77 -15.71
C LYS A 176 20.23 -3.83 -14.79
N GLN A 177 20.60 -2.71 -14.16
CA GLN A 177 21.75 -2.65 -13.24
C GLN A 177 21.52 -3.51 -12.00
N LEU A 178 20.32 -3.50 -11.43
CA LEU A 178 19.95 -4.36 -10.30
C LEU A 178 19.99 -5.84 -10.68
N VAL A 179 19.40 -6.21 -11.82
CA VAL A 179 19.41 -7.59 -12.32
C VAL A 179 20.84 -8.07 -12.54
N ASN A 180 21.68 -7.30 -13.23
CA ASN A 180 23.07 -7.67 -13.47
C ASN A 180 23.87 -7.81 -12.18
N ARG A 181 23.68 -6.91 -11.22
CA ARG A 181 24.34 -6.95 -9.91
C ARG A 181 23.93 -8.18 -9.11
N TRP A 182 22.64 -8.52 -9.09
CA TRP A 182 22.17 -9.72 -8.39
C TRP A 182 22.62 -11.00 -9.07
N MET A 183 22.60 -11.05 -10.40
CA MET A 183 23.14 -12.18 -11.16
C MET A 183 24.62 -12.38 -10.87
N GLY A 184 25.42 -11.31 -10.81
CA GLY A 184 26.84 -11.37 -10.42
C GLY A 184 27.04 -11.94 -9.02
N ILE A 185 26.32 -11.43 -8.02
CA ILE A 185 26.42 -11.90 -6.62
C ILE A 185 26.01 -13.38 -6.51
N LEU A 186 24.97 -13.81 -7.22
CA LEU A 186 24.52 -15.21 -7.23
C LEU A 186 25.57 -16.14 -7.85
N ILE A 187 26.22 -15.72 -8.94
CA ILE A 187 27.28 -16.49 -9.62
C ILE A 187 28.55 -16.58 -8.74
N GLU A 188 28.91 -15.49 -8.06
CA GLU A 188 30.16 -15.40 -7.30
C GLU A 188 30.12 -16.10 -5.93
N THR A 189 28.94 -16.23 -5.32
CA THR A 189 28.87 -16.53 -3.87
C THR A 189 28.03 -17.75 -3.48
N ASP A 190 27.34 -18.42 -4.41
CA ASP A 190 26.47 -19.60 -4.14
C ASP A 190 25.45 -19.37 -2.99
N TYR A 191 25.12 -18.10 -2.70
CA TYR A 191 24.28 -17.70 -1.57
C TYR A 191 22.79 -17.96 -1.82
N ARG A 192 22.07 -18.27 -0.74
CA ARG A 192 20.59 -18.33 -0.74
C ARG A 192 19.99 -16.94 -1.05
N HIS A 193 19.18 -16.88 -2.10
CA HIS A 193 18.53 -15.69 -2.69
C HIS A 193 17.84 -14.71 -1.71
N HIS A 194 17.39 -15.17 -0.53
CA HIS A 194 16.57 -14.38 0.38
C HIS A 194 17.32 -13.24 1.11
N ASN A 195 18.66 -13.23 1.15
CA ASN A 195 19.44 -12.24 1.91
C ASN A 195 20.06 -11.12 1.07
N ILE A 196 20.00 -11.21 -0.27
CA ILE A 196 20.69 -10.26 -1.17
C ILE A 196 20.06 -8.86 -1.03
N TRP A 197 18.74 -8.78 -1.00
CA TRP A 197 17.96 -7.55 -0.90
C TRP A 197 18.24 -6.71 0.35
N TYR A 198 18.59 -7.35 1.46
CA TYR A 198 18.82 -6.67 2.74
C TYR A 198 20.27 -6.18 2.90
N LYS A 199 21.22 -6.73 2.12
CA LYS A 199 22.65 -6.45 2.28
C LYS A 199 23.22 -5.51 1.21
N THR A 200 22.59 -5.44 0.03
CA THR A 200 23.07 -4.55 -1.04
C THR A 200 22.43 -3.17 -0.96
N ASN A 201 23.22 -2.15 -0.62
CA ASN A 201 22.83 -0.75 -0.74
C ASN A 201 22.66 -0.40 -2.24
N ILE A 202 21.59 0.31 -2.57
CA ILE A 202 21.23 0.73 -3.96
C ILE A 202 21.46 2.23 -4.20
N SER A 203 21.93 2.98 -3.19
CA SER A 203 22.11 4.43 -3.28
C SER A 203 23.13 4.83 -4.34
N ASP A 204 24.16 4.01 -4.57
CA ASP A 204 25.18 4.15 -5.60
C ASP A 204 24.60 4.07 -7.02
N ILE A 205 23.66 3.14 -7.25
CA ILE A 205 22.93 2.98 -8.52
C ILE A 205 22.07 4.22 -8.79
N VAL A 206 21.32 4.67 -7.79
CA VAL A 206 20.48 5.87 -7.90
C VAL A 206 21.35 7.10 -8.18
N ASN A 207 22.44 7.29 -7.44
CA ASN A 207 23.34 8.44 -7.60
C ASN A 207 24.06 8.47 -8.95
N SER A 208 24.36 7.32 -9.56
CA SER A 208 25.03 7.25 -10.87
C SER A 208 24.22 7.88 -12.00
N LEU A 209 22.89 7.91 -11.89
CA LEU A 209 21.98 8.44 -12.90
C LEU A 209 21.71 9.95 -12.78
N TYR A 210 22.12 10.55 -11.66
CA TYR A 210 21.96 11.98 -11.39
C TYR A 210 23.29 12.75 -11.38
N ARG A 211 24.43 12.07 -11.63
CA ARG A 211 25.76 12.70 -11.74
C ARG A 211 26.10 13.24 -13.13
N THR A 212 25.24 13.07 -14.12
CA THR A 212 25.38 13.68 -15.45
C THR A 212 24.46 14.90 -15.54
N HIS A 213 24.87 15.99 -14.90
CA HIS A 213 24.52 17.36 -15.25
C HIS A 213 25.63 18.29 -14.77
#